data_AF-A0A485JGL3-F1
#
_entry.id   AF-A0A485JGL3-F1
#
_cell.length_a   1.000
_cell.length_b   1.000
_cell.length_c   1.000
_cell.angle_alpha   90.00
_cell.angle_beta   90.00
_cell.angle_gamma   90.00
#
_symmetry.space_group_name_H-M   'P 1'
#
loop_
_entity.id
_entity.type
_entity.pdbx_description
1 polymer ?
#
loop_
_entity_poly.entity_id
_entity_poly.type
_entity_poly.pdbx_seq_one_letter_code
_entity_poly.pdbx_strand_id
1 'polypeptide(L)'
;MYLLAGAVWYNVLTLIGHLLFPVRPLQDNLARCYEQLARYLELKSRMFDPDIEDESQAPLYDLALANGQLMATLNQTKLSLLTRLRGDRGQRGTRRTLHYYFVAQDIHERASSSHIQYQTLREHFRHSDVLFRFQRLMSMQGQACQQLSRCILLRQPYQHDPHFERAFTHIDAALERMRDNGAPADLLKTLGFLLNNLRAIDAQLATIESEQAQALPHNNDENELADDSPHGLE
;
A
#
# COMPACT_ATOMS: atom_id res chain seq x y z
N MET A 1 -4.23 -52.87 13.83
CA MET A 1 -2.85 -52.33 13.88
C MET A 1 -2.50 -51.46 12.67
N TYR A 2 -3.04 -51.72 11.48
CA TYR A 2 -2.75 -50.94 10.25
C TYR A 2 -3.30 -49.50 10.23
N LEU A 3 -4.37 -49.19 11.00
CA LEU A 3 -4.94 -47.83 11.05
C LEU A 3 -4.05 -46.84 11.83
N LEU A 4 -3.40 -47.29 12.91
CA LEU A 4 -2.46 -46.46 13.68
C LEU A 4 -1.20 -46.16 12.88
N ALA A 5 -0.70 -47.14 12.12
CA ALA A 5 0.44 -46.95 11.23
C ALA A 5 0.13 -45.94 10.11
N GLY A 6 -1.08 -45.97 9.55
CA GLY A 6 -1.53 -44.98 8.55
C GLY A 6 -1.65 -43.56 9.12
N ALA A 7 -2.19 -43.39 10.33
CA ALA A 7 -2.32 -42.08 10.96
C ALA A 7 -0.96 -41.46 11.33
N VAL A 8 -0.01 -42.28 11.79
CA VAL A 8 1.37 -41.84 12.09
C VAL A 8 2.10 -41.48 10.80
N TRP A 9 1.96 -42.30 9.75
CA TRP A 9 2.59 -42.02 8.45
C TRP A 9 2.07 -40.73 7.81
N TYR A 10 0.74 -40.52 7.83
CA TYR A 10 0.14 -39.30 7.31
C TYR A 10 0.57 -38.06 8.12
N ASN A 11 0.68 -38.17 9.44
CA ASN A 11 1.21 -37.08 10.28
C ASN A 11 2.67 -36.78 9.99
N VAL A 12 3.52 -37.80 9.84
CA VAL A 12 4.93 -37.62 9.49
C VAL A 12 5.07 -37.01 8.10
N LEU A 13 4.28 -37.43 7.12
CA LEU A 13 4.27 -36.84 5.78
C LEU A 13 3.79 -35.38 5.78
N THR A 14 2.78 -35.07 6.59
CA THR A 14 2.27 -33.69 6.75
C THR A 14 3.28 -32.80 7.50
N LEU A 15 3.96 -33.36 8.51
CA LEU A 15 4.99 -32.68 9.28
C LEU A 15 6.23 -32.40 8.41
N ILE A 16 6.67 -33.38 7.62
CA ILE A 16 7.76 -33.24 6.64
C ILE A 16 7.35 -32.25 5.54
N GLY A 17 6.10 -32.27 5.08
CA GLY A 17 5.56 -31.26 4.16
C GLY A 17 5.66 -29.85 4.74
N HIS A 18 5.29 -29.67 6.01
CA HIS A 18 5.43 -28.40 6.73
C HIS A 18 6.90 -28.00 6.99
N LEU A 19 7.80 -28.99 7.11
CA LEU A 19 9.23 -28.78 7.39
C LEU A 19 10.05 -28.48 6.13
N LEU A 20 9.67 -29.05 4.98
CA LEU A 20 10.29 -28.84 3.67
C LEU A 20 9.74 -27.61 2.94
N PHE A 21 8.50 -27.19 3.25
CA PHE A 21 7.90 -25.93 2.76
C PHE A 21 7.59 -24.95 3.91
N PRO A 22 8.59 -24.51 4.72
CA PRO A 22 8.34 -23.49 5.71
C PRO A 22 8.19 -22.15 4.97
N VAL A 23 6.95 -21.68 4.84
CA VAL A 23 6.58 -20.27 4.56
C VAL A 23 6.91 -19.83 3.13
N ARG A 24 5.87 -19.48 2.34
CA ARG A 24 6.02 -18.62 1.15
C ARG A 24 7.01 -17.50 1.49
N PRO A 25 8.05 -17.22 0.68
CA PRO A 25 9.03 -16.21 1.04
C PRO A 25 8.26 -14.95 1.44
N LEU A 26 8.59 -14.39 2.61
CA LEU A 26 7.83 -13.28 3.21
C LEU A 26 7.58 -12.11 2.24
N GLN A 27 8.44 -11.97 1.23
CA GLN A 27 8.29 -11.11 0.06
C GLN A 27 7.03 -11.40 -0.76
N ASP A 28 6.68 -12.66 -1.02
CA ASP A 28 5.45 -13.05 -1.73
C ASP A 28 4.20 -12.63 -0.94
N ASN A 29 4.23 -12.79 0.39
CA ASN A 29 3.12 -12.35 1.24
C ASN A 29 2.97 -10.83 1.21
N LEU A 30 4.08 -10.09 1.28
CA LEU A 30 4.08 -8.63 1.09
C LEU A 30 3.57 -8.21 -0.29
N ALA A 31 4.05 -8.84 -1.36
CA ALA A 31 3.60 -8.55 -2.72
C ALA A 31 2.09 -8.79 -2.86
N ARG A 32 1.57 -9.87 -2.25
CA ARG A 32 0.13 -10.14 -2.18
C ARG A 32 -0.62 -9.07 -1.39
N CYS A 33 -0.08 -8.56 -0.27
CA CYS A 33 -0.70 -7.43 0.44
C CYS A 33 -0.90 -6.23 -0.48
N TYR A 34 0.14 -5.83 -1.23
CA TYR A 34 0.06 -4.69 -2.15
C TYR A 34 -0.84 -4.95 -3.37
N GLU A 35 -0.90 -6.19 -3.85
CA GLU A 35 -1.86 -6.60 -4.89
C GLU A 35 -3.31 -6.50 -4.38
N GLN A 36 -3.58 -6.97 -3.16
CA GLN A 36 -4.92 -6.85 -2.55
C GLN A 36 -5.27 -5.39 -2.23
N LEU A 37 -4.30 -4.57 -1.82
CA LEU A 37 -4.47 -3.12 -1.68
C LEU A 37 -4.84 -2.46 -3.00
N ALA A 38 -4.14 -2.81 -4.09
CA ALA A 38 -4.42 -2.30 -5.42
C ALA A 38 -5.86 -2.60 -5.84
N ARG A 39 -6.28 -3.86 -5.68
CA ARG A 39 -7.66 -4.29 -5.96
C ARG A 39 -8.67 -3.56 -5.08
N TYR A 40 -8.40 -3.42 -3.79
CA TYR A 40 -9.29 -2.73 -2.86
C TYR A 40 -9.45 -1.24 -3.23
N LEU A 41 -8.36 -0.52 -3.49
CA LEU A 41 -8.39 0.89 -3.88
C LEU A 41 -9.07 1.10 -5.23
N GLU A 42 -8.87 0.21 -6.19
CA GLU A 42 -9.53 0.27 -7.51
C GLU A 42 -11.04 -0.01 -7.42
N LEU A 43 -11.47 -0.93 -6.55
CA LEU A 43 -12.91 -1.13 -6.30
C LEU A 43 -13.49 0.05 -5.53
N LYS A 44 -12.72 0.62 -4.58
CA LYS A 44 -13.16 1.76 -3.79
C LYS A 44 -13.26 3.02 -4.63
N SER A 45 -12.39 3.22 -5.61
CA SER A 45 -12.42 4.40 -6.49
C SER A 45 -13.72 4.45 -7.29
N ARG A 46 -14.26 3.30 -7.71
CA ARG A 46 -15.54 3.19 -8.43
C ARG A 46 -16.74 3.64 -7.60
N MET A 47 -16.65 3.71 -6.27
CA MET A 47 -17.71 4.28 -5.44
C MET A 47 -17.93 5.78 -5.69
N PHE A 48 -16.94 6.45 -6.28
CA PHE A 48 -17.00 7.86 -6.67
C PHE A 48 -17.54 8.07 -8.09
N ASP A 49 -17.89 7.02 -8.83
CA ASP A 49 -18.43 7.16 -10.19
C ASP A 49 -19.78 7.92 -10.14
N PRO A 50 -19.87 9.14 -10.73
CA PRO A 50 -21.09 9.94 -10.69
C PRO A 50 -22.23 9.36 -11.55
N ASP A 51 -21.94 8.40 -12.42
CA ASP A 51 -22.91 7.77 -13.31
C ASP A 51 -23.69 6.61 -12.66
N ILE A 52 -23.34 6.25 -11.41
CA ILE A 52 -24.10 5.29 -10.60
C ILE A 52 -25.46 5.91 -10.23
N GLU A 53 -26.52 5.46 -10.92
CA GLU A 53 -27.89 5.93 -10.70
C GLU A 53 -28.63 5.16 -9.59
N ASP A 54 -28.33 3.87 -9.44
CA ASP A 54 -28.88 3.01 -8.39
C ASP A 54 -27.74 2.48 -7.51
N GLU A 55 -27.92 2.53 -6.18
CA GLU A 55 -26.98 1.95 -5.22
C GLU A 55 -26.73 0.46 -5.47
N SER A 56 -27.67 -0.25 -6.10
CA SER A 56 -27.46 -1.64 -6.54
C SER A 56 -26.31 -1.82 -7.54
N GLN A 57 -25.97 -0.77 -8.30
CA GLN A 57 -24.86 -0.75 -9.27
C GLN A 57 -23.50 -0.48 -8.59
N ALA A 58 -23.51 0.04 -7.35
CA ALA A 58 -22.28 0.28 -6.62
C ALA A 58 -21.58 -1.04 -6.27
N PRO A 59 -20.25 -1.15 -6.40
CA PRO A 59 -19.51 -2.41 -6.18
C PRO A 59 -19.34 -2.74 -4.68
N LEU A 60 -20.38 -2.55 -3.87
CA LEU A 60 -20.34 -2.73 -2.41
C LEU A 60 -19.98 -4.15 -2.00
N TYR A 61 -20.56 -5.15 -2.66
CA TYR A 61 -20.26 -6.56 -2.39
C TYR A 61 -18.81 -6.90 -2.70
N ASP A 62 -18.33 -6.52 -3.88
CA ASP A 62 -16.95 -6.78 -4.30
C ASP A 62 -15.94 -6.03 -3.43
N LEU A 63 -16.26 -4.79 -3.04
CA LEU A 63 -15.45 -4.00 -2.12
C LEU A 63 -15.36 -4.65 -0.74
N ALA A 64 -16.47 -5.17 -0.19
CA ALA A 64 -16.49 -5.88 1.07
C ALA A 64 -15.66 -7.18 1.00
N LEU A 65 -15.79 -7.93 -0.09
CA LEU A 65 -15.00 -9.14 -0.33
C LEU A 65 -13.50 -8.82 -0.42
N ALA A 66 -13.13 -7.79 -1.18
CA ALA A 66 -11.74 -7.34 -1.32
C ALA A 66 -11.16 -6.87 0.02
N ASN A 67 -11.94 -6.16 0.83
CA ASN A 67 -11.54 -5.76 2.18
C ASN A 67 -11.26 -6.98 3.07
N GLY A 68 -12.14 -8.00 3.04
CA GLY A 68 -11.94 -9.24 3.78
C GLY A 68 -10.68 -10.00 3.34
N GLN A 69 -10.43 -10.08 2.02
CA GLN A 69 -9.23 -10.72 1.47
C GLN A 69 -7.95 -9.97 1.84
N LEU A 70 -7.97 -8.63 1.78
CA LEU A 70 -6.86 -7.79 2.20
C LEU A 70 -6.55 -7.95 3.69
N MET A 71 -7.55 -7.89 4.57
CA MET A 71 -7.38 -8.12 6.00
C MET A 71 -6.80 -9.51 6.30
N ALA A 72 -7.30 -10.55 5.63
CA ALA A 72 -6.77 -11.91 5.79
C ALA A 72 -5.28 -11.99 5.38
N THR A 73 -4.91 -11.34 4.27
CA THR A 73 -3.54 -11.32 3.75
C THR A 73 -2.59 -10.53 4.66
N LEU A 74 -3.03 -9.37 5.17
CA LEU A 74 -2.29 -8.59 6.17
C LEU A 74 -2.05 -9.40 7.44
N ASN A 75 -3.08 -10.07 7.98
CA ASN A 75 -2.95 -10.91 9.17
C ASN A 75 -1.99 -12.08 8.96
N GLN A 76 -2.07 -12.76 7.81
CA GLN A 76 -1.13 -13.84 7.47
C GLN A 76 0.32 -13.33 7.37
N THR A 77 0.51 -12.15 6.78
CA THR A 77 1.83 -11.53 6.64
C THR A 77 2.40 -11.11 7.99
N LYS A 78 1.55 -10.55 8.88
CA LYS A 78 1.90 -10.21 10.26
C LYS A 78 2.41 -11.42 11.04
N LEU A 79 1.69 -12.55 10.96
CA LEU A 79 2.12 -13.79 11.61
C LEU A 79 3.48 -14.27 11.07
N SER A 80 3.68 -14.19 9.76
CA SER A 80 4.94 -14.56 9.10
C SER A 80 6.11 -13.63 9.48
N LEU A 81 5.84 -12.34 9.71
CA LEU A 81 6.82 -11.38 10.22
C LEU A 81 7.22 -11.68 11.66
N LEU A 82 6.25 -11.96 12.52
CA LEU A 82 6.49 -12.24 13.94
C LEU A 82 7.32 -13.51 14.14
N THR A 83 7.09 -14.57 13.36
CA THR A 83 7.91 -15.78 13.41
C THR A 83 9.35 -15.49 12.99
N ARG A 84 9.55 -14.69 11.94
CA ARG A 84 10.88 -14.28 11.48
C ARG A 84 11.61 -13.39 12.49
N LEU A 85 10.94 -12.41 13.07
CA LEU A 85 11.50 -11.51 14.10
C LEU A 85 11.98 -12.26 15.36
N ARG A 86 11.32 -13.37 15.71
CA ARG A 86 11.73 -14.21 16.86
C ARG A 86 13.02 -14.97 16.58
N GLY A 87 13.26 -15.38 15.34
CA GLY A 87 14.47 -16.12 14.94
C GLY A 87 15.63 -15.23 14.49
N ASP A 88 15.36 -14.03 13.97
CA ASP A 88 16.32 -13.18 13.26
C ASP A 88 16.33 -11.75 13.81
N ARG A 89 16.88 -11.57 15.02
CA ARG A 89 16.93 -10.29 15.73
C ARG A 89 17.88 -9.31 15.02
N GLY A 90 17.35 -8.47 14.13
CA GLY A 90 18.01 -7.21 13.73
C GLY A 90 18.72 -7.20 12.38
N GLN A 91 18.51 -8.18 11.49
CA GLN A 91 19.05 -8.09 10.14
C GLN A 91 18.34 -7.03 9.29
N ARG A 92 19.12 -6.32 8.44
CA ARG A 92 18.64 -5.23 7.57
C ARG A 92 17.44 -5.65 6.69
N GLY A 93 17.44 -6.88 6.18
CA GLY A 93 16.32 -7.42 5.38
C GLY A 93 15.01 -7.54 6.15
N THR A 94 15.07 -7.84 7.45
CA THR A 94 13.89 -7.92 8.32
C THR A 94 13.32 -6.53 8.61
N ARG A 95 14.18 -5.50 8.77
CA ARG A 95 13.74 -4.10 8.93
C ARG A 95 12.97 -3.58 7.72
N ARG A 96 13.50 -3.77 6.50
CA ARG A 96 12.85 -3.35 5.25
C ARG A 96 11.48 -4.01 5.07
N THR A 97 11.42 -5.32 5.28
CA THR A 97 10.17 -6.08 5.19
C THR A 97 9.12 -5.58 6.18
N LEU A 98 9.56 -5.23 7.40
CA LEU A 98 8.69 -4.69 8.44
C LEU A 98 8.19 -3.28 8.08
N HIS A 99 9.04 -2.42 7.52
CA HIS A 99 8.62 -1.10 7.02
C HIS A 99 7.53 -1.24 5.95
N TYR A 100 7.73 -2.11 4.96
CA TYR A 100 6.74 -2.35 3.89
C TYR A 100 5.41 -2.83 4.46
N TYR A 101 5.45 -3.72 5.45
CA TYR A 101 4.23 -4.17 6.12
C TYR A 101 3.49 -3.03 6.83
N PHE A 102 4.20 -2.17 7.57
CA PHE A 102 3.56 -1.04 8.25
C PHE A 102 2.99 0.00 7.29
N VAL A 103 3.67 0.25 6.18
CA VAL A 103 3.13 1.08 5.08
C VAL A 103 1.84 0.47 4.55
N ALA A 104 1.83 -0.82 4.20
CA ALA A 104 0.63 -1.49 3.71
C ALA A 104 -0.53 -1.45 4.72
N GLN A 105 -0.24 -1.60 6.01
CA GLN A 105 -1.23 -1.52 7.08
C GLN A 105 -1.78 -0.09 7.23
N ASP A 106 -0.93 0.94 7.28
CA ASP A 106 -1.37 2.34 7.40
C ASP A 106 -2.20 2.78 6.17
N ILE A 107 -1.83 2.34 4.96
CA ILE A 107 -2.65 2.56 3.76
C ILE A 107 -4.03 1.92 3.92
N HIS A 108 -4.11 0.66 4.38
CA HIS A 108 -5.40 -0.01 4.59
C HIS A 108 -6.26 0.69 5.65
N GLU A 109 -5.68 1.11 6.78
CA GLU A 109 -6.37 1.82 7.85
C GLU A 109 -6.93 3.17 7.36
N ARG A 110 -6.11 3.97 6.65
CA ARG A 110 -6.54 5.25 6.08
C ARG A 110 -7.61 5.07 5.02
N ALA A 111 -7.38 4.14 4.11
CA ALA A 111 -8.33 3.86 3.04
C ALA A 111 -9.65 3.40 3.65
N SER A 112 -9.67 2.51 4.64
CA SER A 112 -10.92 2.00 5.24
C SER A 112 -11.63 2.99 6.19
N SER A 113 -10.90 3.90 6.85
CA SER A 113 -11.44 4.80 7.89
C SER A 113 -12.41 5.89 7.40
N SER A 114 -12.50 6.10 6.09
CA SER A 114 -13.40 7.12 5.53
C SER A 114 -14.83 6.57 5.41
N HIS A 115 -15.67 6.82 6.44
CA HIS A 115 -17.10 6.57 6.36
C HIS A 115 -17.77 7.66 5.52
N ILE A 116 -17.83 7.42 4.21
CA ILE A 116 -18.34 8.36 3.21
C ILE A 116 -19.74 7.93 2.79
N GLN A 117 -20.69 8.86 2.82
CA GLN A 117 -22.01 8.68 2.21
C GLN A 117 -21.90 8.98 0.72
N TYR A 118 -21.49 7.97 -0.06
CA TYR A 118 -21.24 8.14 -1.50
C TYR A 118 -22.50 8.57 -2.27
N GLN A 119 -23.68 8.08 -1.87
CA GLN A 119 -24.95 8.52 -2.45
C GLN A 119 -25.13 10.04 -2.36
N THR A 120 -25.01 10.59 -1.14
CA THR A 120 -25.15 12.03 -0.88
C THR A 120 -24.14 12.86 -1.68
N LEU A 121 -22.90 12.37 -1.80
CA LEU A 121 -21.88 13.03 -2.61
C LEU A 121 -22.24 13.00 -4.10
N ARG A 122 -22.69 11.87 -4.64
CA ARG A 122 -23.09 11.74 -6.05
C ARG A 122 -24.30 12.60 -6.37
N GLU A 123 -25.33 12.60 -5.53
CA GLU A 123 -26.52 13.43 -5.71
C GLU A 123 -26.17 14.92 -5.78
N HIS A 124 -25.28 15.39 -4.88
CA HIS A 124 -24.94 16.81 -4.81
C HIS A 124 -23.88 17.23 -5.86
N PHE A 125 -22.93 16.36 -6.19
CA PHE A 125 -21.81 16.67 -7.08
C PHE A 125 -21.87 15.97 -8.44
N ARG A 126 -23.03 15.42 -8.85
CA ARG A 126 -23.21 14.71 -10.13
C ARG A 126 -22.66 15.46 -11.34
N HIS A 127 -22.89 16.77 -11.38
CA HIS A 127 -22.49 17.64 -12.50
C HIS A 127 -21.13 18.33 -12.27
N SER A 128 -20.40 17.95 -11.22
CA SER A 128 -19.05 18.44 -10.92
C SER A 128 -18.01 17.39 -11.30
N ASP A 129 -16.85 17.84 -11.78
CA ASP A 129 -15.71 16.98 -12.07
C ASP A 129 -14.98 16.47 -10.80
N VAL A 130 -15.37 16.93 -9.61
CA VAL A 130 -14.68 16.62 -8.35
C VAL A 130 -14.65 15.12 -8.04
N LEU A 131 -15.76 14.41 -8.24
CA LEU A 131 -15.85 12.98 -7.93
C LEU A 131 -14.97 12.16 -8.88
N PHE A 132 -14.96 12.51 -10.17
CA PHE A 132 -14.05 11.92 -11.14
C PHE A 132 -12.57 12.13 -10.77
N ARG A 133 -12.22 13.30 -10.21
CA ARG A 133 -10.84 13.55 -9.75
C ARG A 133 -10.47 12.69 -8.55
N PHE A 134 -11.37 12.51 -7.58
CA PHE A 134 -11.17 11.59 -6.46
C PHE A 134 -11.06 10.13 -6.91
N GLN A 135 -11.95 9.68 -7.81
CA GLN A 135 -11.88 8.38 -8.45
C GLN A 135 -10.50 8.16 -9.10
N ARG A 136 -10.08 9.10 -9.97
CA ARG A 136 -8.80 9.02 -10.67
C ARG A 136 -7.62 8.95 -9.70
N LEU A 137 -7.59 9.82 -8.70
CA LEU A 137 -6.50 9.86 -7.71
C LEU A 137 -6.41 8.54 -6.93
N MET A 138 -7.55 7.99 -6.48
CA MET A 138 -7.57 6.71 -5.77
C MET A 138 -7.16 5.53 -6.67
N SER A 139 -7.58 5.52 -7.94
CA SER A 139 -7.12 4.54 -8.93
C SER A 139 -5.61 4.66 -9.20
N MET A 140 -5.04 5.86 -9.25
CA MET A 140 -3.59 6.05 -9.35
C MET A 140 -2.87 5.41 -8.15
N GLN A 141 -3.39 5.56 -6.92
CA GLN A 141 -2.82 4.90 -5.74
C GLN A 141 -2.95 3.38 -5.81
N GLY A 142 -4.05 2.86 -6.36
CA GLY A 142 -4.20 1.43 -6.65
C GLY A 142 -3.13 0.93 -7.63
N GLN A 143 -2.87 1.68 -8.71
CA GLN A 143 -1.83 1.37 -9.68
C GLN A 143 -0.43 1.40 -9.06
N ALA A 144 -0.15 2.38 -8.19
CA ALA A 144 1.10 2.46 -7.45
C ALA A 144 1.30 1.24 -6.53
N CYS A 145 0.26 0.78 -5.84
CA CYS A 145 0.29 -0.46 -5.05
C CYS A 145 0.57 -1.68 -5.95
N GLN A 146 -0.05 -1.76 -7.13
CA GLN A 146 0.18 -2.86 -8.08
C GLN A 146 1.63 -2.86 -8.60
N GLN A 147 2.18 -1.68 -8.91
CA GLN A 147 3.57 -1.52 -9.33
C GLN A 147 4.51 -1.98 -8.22
N LEU A 148 4.27 -1.54 -6.99
CA LEU A 148 5.06 -1.93 -5.83
C LEU A 148 5.01 -3.45 -5.58
N SER A 149 3.85 -4.09 -5.73
CA SER A 149 3.73 -5.55 -5.68
C SER A 149 4.66 -6.24 -6.68
N ARG A 150 4.68 -5.76 -7.94
CA ARG A 150 5.58 -6.28 -8.99
C ARG A 150 7.05 -6.03 -8.66
N CYS A 151 7.41 -4.83 -8.19
CA CYS A 151 8.77 -4.48 -7.78
C CYS A 151 9.26 -5.39 -6.64
N ILE A 152 8.40 -5.73 -5.68
CA ILE A 152 8.74 -6.67 -4.59
C ILE A 152 9.04 -8.07 -5.14
N LEU A 153 8.19 -8.60 -6.04
CA LEU A 153 8.38 -9.93 -6.64
C LEU A 153 9.64 -10.01 -7.51
N LEU A 154 9.87 -8.98 -8.33
CA LEU A 154 11.00 -8.90 -9.26
C LEU A 154 12.29 -8.40 -8.60
N ARG A 155 12.23 -7.99 -7.32
CA ARG A 155 13.33 -7.39 -6.55
C ARG A 155 13.91 -6.15 -7.23
N GLN A 156 13.06 -5.35 -7.83
CA GLN A 156 13.42 -4.08 -8.47
C GLN A 156 13.12 -2.90 -7.53
N PRO A 157 13.85 -1.77 -7.67
CA PRO A 157 13.48 -0.54 -6.97
C PRO A 157 12.08 -0.10 -7.39
N TYR A 158 11.32 0.44 -6.44
CA TYR A 158 10.04 1.08 -6.69
C TYR A 158 10.32 2.55 -6.98
N GLN A 159 9.68 3.09 -8.01
CA GLN A 159 9.76 4.50 -8.37
C GLN A 159 8.37 5.10 -8.16
N HIS A 160 8.28 6.10 -7.29
CA HIS A 160 7.02 6.75 -7.01
C HIS A 160 6.63 7.69 -8.15
N ASP A 161 5.34 7.78 -8.46
CA ASP A 161 4.88 8.54 -9.63
C ASP A 161 4.84 10.05 -9.32
N PRO A 162 5.65 10.90 -9.98
CA PRO A 162 5.64 12.34 -9.72
C PRO A 162 4.32 13.03 -10.12
N HIS A 163 3.44 12.37 -10.87
CA HIS A 163 2.17 12.97 -11.29
C HIS A 163 1.15 13.15 -10.15
N PHE A 164 1.38 12.53 -8.97
CA PHE A 164 0.51 12.70 -7.81
C PHE A 164 0.40 14.15 -7.34
N GLU A 165 1.52 14.90 -7.28
CA GLU A 165 1.53 16.30 -6.87
C GLU A 165 0.56 17.14 -7.71
N ARG A 166 0.63 16.98 -9.03
CA ARG A 166 -0.26 17.67 -9.97
C ARG A 166 -1.71 17.28 -9.77
N ALA A 167 -2.00 15.99 -9.51
CA ALA A 167 -3.36 15.53 -9.24
C ALA A 167 -3.94 16.16 -7.96
N PHE A 168 -3.14 16.26 -6.89
CA PHE A 168 -3.55 16.93 -5.65
C PHE A 168 -3.84 18.42 -5.87
N THR A 169 -2.93 19.16 -6.52
CA THR A 169 -3.14 20.59 -6.82
C THR A 169 -4.45 20.84 -7.57
N HIS A 170 -4.78 19.96 -8.51
CA HIS A 170 -6.01 20.07 -9.28
C HIS A 170 -7.28 19.82 -8.46
N ILE A 171 -7.22 18.91 -7.47
CA ILE A 171 -8.35 18.67 -6.56
C ILE A 171 -8.50 19.83 -5.58
N ASP A 172 -7.40 20.36 -5.05
CA ASP A 172 -7.43 21.54 -4.17
C ASP A 172 -8.12 22.72 -4.87
N ALA A 173 -7.71 23.02 -6.11
CA ALA A 173 -8.33 24.09 -6.89
C ALA A 173 -9.81 23.80 -7.20
N ALA A 174 -10.21 22.54 -7.39
CA ALA A 174 -11.62 22.17 -7.58
C ALA A 174 -12.43 22.40 -6.30
N LEU A 175 -11.94 21.96 -5.14
CA LEU A 175 -12.60 22.16 -3.85
C LEU A 175 -12.71 23.64 -3.49
N GLU A 176 -11.70 24.45 -3.79
CA GLU A 176 -11.74 25.90 -3.61
C GLU A 176 -12.81 26.56 -4.46
N ARG A 177 -12.89 26.25 -5.76
CA ARG A 177 -13.97 26.75 -6.62
C ARG A 177 -15.35 26.34 -6.13
N MET A 178 -15.50 25.12 -5.64
CA MET A 178 -16.78 24.63 -5.10
C MET A 178 -17.19 25.40 -3.84
N ARG A 179 -16.22 25.70 -2.97
CA ARG A 179 -16.44 26.55 -1.78
C ARG A 179 -16.91 27.93 -2.19
N ASP A 180 -16.26 28.55 -3.17
CA ASP A 180 -16.60 29.90 -3.64
C ASP A 180 -17.98 29.93 -4.32
N ASN A 181 -18.38 28.83 -4.96
CA ASN A 181 -19.71 28.65 -5.55
C ASN A 181 -20.80 28.24 -4.55
N GLY A 182 -20.51 28.22 -3.24
CA GLY A 182 -21.51 27.98 -2.19
C GLY A 182 -21.84 26.51 -1.93
N ALA A 183 -20.93 25.57 -2.23
CA ALA A 183 -21.14 24.16 -1.91
C ALA A 183 -21.29 23.94 -0.38
N PRO A 184 -22.08 22.93 0.06
CA PRO A 184 -22.34 22.68 1.48
C PRO A 184 -21.05 22.40 2.26
N ALA A 185 -20.87 23.11 3.36
CA ALA A 185 -19.67 23.03 4.19
C ALA A 185 -19.39 21.60 4.70
N ASP A 186 -20.42 20.84 5.07
CA ASP A 186 -20.27 19.47 5.57
C ASP A 186 -19.76 18.49 4.49
N LEU A 187 -20.21 18.67 3.25
CA LEU A 187 -19.74 17.86 2.12
C LEU A 187 -18.30 18.23 1.74
N LEU A 188 -17.97 19.53 1.71
CA LEU A 188 -16.60 19.99 1.50
C LEU A 188 -15.66 19.50 2.59
N LYS A 189 -16.11 19.47 3.85
CA LYS A 189 -15.34 18.92 4.97
C LYS A 189 -15.08 17.42 4.80
N THR A 190 -16.09 16.67 4.37
CA THR A 190 -15.96 15.24 4.05
C THR A 190 -14.94 15.01 2.94
N LEU A 191 -15.01 15.77 1.85
CA LEU A 191 -14.03 15.70 0.75
C LEU A 191 -12.63 16.12 1.19
N GLY A 192 -12.51 17.11 2.09
CA GLY A 192 -11.24 17.52 2.68
C GLY A 192 -10.59 16.43 3.52
N PHE A 193 -11.36 15.71 4.35
CA PHE A 193 -10.85 14.55 5.09
C PHE A 193 -10.39 13.43 4.16
N LEU A 194 -11.17 13.13 3.12
CA LEU A 194 -10.77 12.17 2.10
C LEU A 194 -9.46 12.58 1.41
N LEU A 195 -9.34 13.84 1.00
CA LEU A 195 -8.13 14.35 0.35
C LEU A 195 -6.90 14.21 1.25
N ASN A 196 -7.04 14.51 2.53
CA ASN A 196 -5.97 14.33 3.52
C ASN A 196 -5.57 12.87 3.69
N ASN A 197 -6.53 11.94 3.70
CA ASN A 197 -6.24 10.50 3.72
C ASN A 197 -5.49 10.06 2.46
N LEU A 198 -5.89 10.55 1.28
CA LEU A 198 -5.19 10.25 0.03
C LEU A 198 -3.77 10.81 0.03
N ARG A 199 -3.53 12.05 0.49
CA ARG A 199 -2.16 12.58 0.64
C ARG A 199 -1.30 11.73 1.58
N ALA A 200 -1.88 11.26 2.67
CA ALA A 200 -1.14 10.42 3.60
C ALA A 200 -0.79 9.05 2.99
N ILE A 201 -1.70 8.44 2.22
CA ILE A 201 -1.40 7.21 1.45
C ILE A 201 -0.26 7.44 0.45
N ASP A 202 -0.31 8.57 -0.27
CA ASP A 202 0.73 8.97 -1.22
C ASP A 202 2.11 9.12 -0.55
N ALA A 203 2.15 9.85 0.57
CA ALA A 203 3.36 10.00 1.36
C ALA A 203 3.91 8.65 1.84
N GLN A 204 3.06 7.70 2.27
CA GLN A 204 3.51 6.36 2.64
C GLN A 204 4.15 5.63 1.46
N LEU A 205 3.58 5.72 0.26
CA LEU A 205 4.16 5.12 -0.95
C LEU A 205 5.53 5.77 -1.29
N ALA A 206 5.64 7.10 -1.18
CA ALA A 206 6.90 7.82 -1.40
C ALA A 206 8.00 7.45 -0.38
N THR A 207 7.63 7.15 0.87
CA THR A 207 8.61 6.73 1.90
C THR A 207 9.32 5.42 1.54
N ILE A 208 8.68 4.53 0.77
CA ILE A 208 9.28 3.27 0.33
C ILE A 208 10.44 3.51 -0.65
N GLU A 209 10.27 4.42 -1.61
CA GLU A 209 11.35 4.80 -2.53
C GLU A 209 12.51 5.45 -1.77
N SER A 210 12.19 6.34 -0.81
CA SER A 210 13.19 7.00 0.02
C SER A 210 14.00 6.01 0.88
N GLU A 211 13.35 5.01 1.48
CA GLU A 211 14.03 3.95 2.24
C GLU A 211 14.92 3.09 1.33
N GLN A 212 14.47 2.81 0.09
CA GLN A 212 15.27 2.07 -0.89
C GLN A 212 16.53 2.84 -1.27
N ALA A 213 16.43 4.15 -1.53
CA ALA A 213 17.55 5.02 -1.87
C ALA A 213 18.64 5.03 -0.77
N GLN A 214 18.23 5.06 0.50
CA GLN A 214 19.14 5.02 1.65
C GLN A 214 19.78 3.63 1.89
N ALA A 215 19.16 2.57 1.38
CA ALA A 215 19.63 1.19 1.56
C ALA A 215 20.60 0.72 0.46
N LEU A 216 20.76 1.46 -0.64
CA LEU A 216 21.82 1.21 -1.61
C LEU A 216 23.17 1.57 -0.96
N PRO A 217 24.19 0.69 -1.01
CA PRO A 217 25.53 1.09 -0.60
C PRO A 217 25.97 2.26 -1.49
N HIS A 218 26.25 3.41 -0.88
CA HIS A 218 27.09 4.41 -1.54
C HIS A 218 28.43 3.71 -1.82
N ASN A 219 28.74 3.47 -3.09
CA ASN A 219 30.11 3.25 -3.53
C ASN A 219 30.87 4.57 -3.29
N ASN A 220 31.22 4.85 -2.04
CA ASN A 220 32.27 5.81 -1.71
C ASN A 220 33.59 5.04 -1.68
N ASP A 221 34.05 4.61 -2.86
CA ASP A 221 35.42 4.13 -3.11
C ASP A 221 36.22 5.15 -3.94
N GLU A 222 35.76 6.40 -4.06
CA GLU A 222 36.47 7.45 -4.79
C GLU A 222 36.62 8.71 -3.93
N ASN A 223 37.69 8.76 -3.13
CA ASN A 223 38.45 9.94 -2.66
C ASN A 223 38.94 9.85 -1.20
N GLU A 224 39.72 8.82 -0.87
CA GLU A 224 40.82 8.98 0.09
C GLU A 224 42.15 8.69 -0.62
N LEU A 225 42.45 9.51 -1.63
CA LEU A 225 43.83 9.82 -2.00
C LEU A 225 44.19 11.11 -1.28
N ALA A 226 44.47 11.01 0.02
CA ALA A 226 45.30 11.99 0.71
C ALA A 226 46.76 11.52 0.55
N ASP A 227 47.29 11.75 -0.65
CA ASP A 227 48.72 11.90 -0.84
C ASP A 227 49.13 13.20 -0.16
N ASP A 228 49.81 13.11 0.98
CA ASP A 228 50.72 14.16 1.42
C ASP A 228 51.82 13.56 2.31
N SER A 229 52.82 12.98 1.65
CA SER A 229 54.17 12.96 2.20
C SER A 229 54.94 14.13 1.58
N PRO A 230 55.39 15.09 2.40
CA PRO A 230 56.72 15.63 2.16
C PRO A 230 57.55 15.78 3.44
N HIS A 231 58.84 15.57 3.24
CA HIS A 231 59.96 15.69 4.16
C HIS A 231 60.05 17.03 4.90
N GLY A 232 60.62 16.99 6.12
CA GLY A 232 61.15 18.16 6.82
C GLY A 232 62.15 17.75 7.89
N LEU A 233 63.43 18.00 7.62
CA LEU A 233 64.57 17.85 8.52
C LEU A 233 64.51 18.89 9.64
N GLU A 234 64.77 18.50 10.89
CA GLU A 234 65.65 19.16 11.87
C GLU A 234 65.84 18.29 13.12
#